data_AF-A0A6N6SYY8-F1
#
_entry.id   AF-A0A6N6SYY8-F1
#
_cell.length_a   1.000
_cell.length_b   1.000
_cell.length_c   1.000
_cell.angle_alpha   90.00
_cell.angle_beta   90.00
_cell.angle_gamma   90.00
#
_symmetry.space_group_name_H-M   'P 1'
#
loop_
_entity.id
_entity.type
_entity.pdbx_description
1 polymer ?
#
loop_
_entity_poly.entity_id
_entity_poly.type
_entity_poly.pdbx_seq_one_letter_code
_entity_poly.pdbx_strand_id
1 'polypeptide(L)'
;MQNLRPIFIALLFIAQSAATAAAGEVHGEGRLITQRESQDVIDRYRNIPGGGVVTGEGRLIGSGEAADITRRYRSIPGRGVVIGEGRLITTEEASTILKRYKSVPGGLVLEGTALGMEWVRAAQYEPSSHAFVLNGDIAYHVPISARGVATLARAIAGDDRIGVSLGEEVQITYGKLRSRSDVAADLRLADGFLGDLVLPPRDWTIGYRLAEAFAPREDVVSTNVTVLFRLKDFRFATEDKQLKFERASLDVRVVPVLEKYAADGGYLPDLKAIARGSGFEAYEANARHVGANVAYYLREQIVARALDYAETAAFLRALKASGINLRNLVRGVEASSDRPTAGKLDDDWRAYLSEIQAANAYGNWSAPPYDLYSARKRIAPAQQQSRLACPAQRVQQANCN
;
A
#
# COMPACT_ATOMS: atom_id res chain seq x y z
N MET A 1 -32.42 48.59 -11.90
CA MET A 1 -31.94 47.83 -10.73
C MET A 1 -32.27 46.36 -10.97
N GLN A 2 -31.28 45.61 -11.45
CA GLN A 2 -31.39 44.19 -11.80
C GLN A 2 -31.06 43.35 -10.56
N ASN A 3 -31.94 42.41 -10.23
CA ASN A 3 -31.62 41.28 -9.35
C ASN A 3 -31.74 40.01 -10.21
N LEU A 4 -30.61 39.49 -10.67
CA LEU A 4 -30.52 38.15 -11.26
C LEU A 4 -29.43 37.38 -10.49
N ARG A 5 -29.86 36.21 -9.98
CA ARG A 5 -29.09 35.29 -9.12
C ARG A 5 -27.91 34.67 -9.89
N PRO A 6 -26.79 34.32 -9.24
CA PRO A 6 -25.67 33.65 -9.91
C PRO A 6 -25.99 32.18 -10.23
N ILE A 7 -25.54 31.76 -11.40
CA ILE A 7 -25.73 30.46 -12.05
C ILE A 7 -24.49 29.60 -11.79
N PHE A 8 -24.71 28.33 -11.41
CA PHE A 8 -23.69 27.33 -11.08
C PHE A 8 -23.10 26.67 -12.34
N ILE A 9 -21.80 26.34 -12.33
CA ILE A 9 -21.11 25.62 -13.42
C ILE A 9 -20.32 24.45 -12.82
N ALA A 10 -20.53 23.24 -13.35
CA ALA A 10 -19.76 22.03 -13.05
C ALA A 10 -19.16 21.46 -14.35
N LEU A 11 -17.94 20.93 -14.28
CA LEU A 11 -17.23 20.28 -15.40
C LEU A 11 -17.17 18.76 -15.16
N LEU A 12 -17.60 17.99 -16.15
CA LEU A 12 -17.53 16.53 -16.17
C LEU A 12 -16.95 16.07 -17.51
N PHE A 13 -16.01 15.12 -17.49
CA PHE A 13 -15.49 14.47 -18.68
C PHE A 13 -16.36 13.23 -19.03
N ILE A 14 -16.93 13.20 -20.24
CA ILE A 14 -17.64 12.03 -20.78
C ILE A 14 -16.84 11.50 -21.97
N ALA A 15 -16.37 10.25 -21.90
CA ALA A 15 -15.85 9.54 -23.06
C ALA A 15 -16.96 8.65 -23.65
N GLN A 16 -17.34 8.88 -24.91
CA GLN A 16 -18.23 8.00 -25.66
C GLN A 16 -17.37 7.11 -26.57
N SER A 17 -17.36 5.80 -26.31
CA SER A 17 -16.69 4.83 -27.17
C SER A 17 -17.63 4.43 -28.31
N ALA A 18 -17.34 4.87 -29.54
CA ALA A 18 -17.76 4.15 -30.74
C ALA A 18 -16.56 3.33 -31.23
N ALA A 19 -16.76 2.02 -31.32
CA ALA A 19 -15.76 1.07 -31.76
C ALA A 19 -15.39 1.28 -33.23
N THR A 20 -14.09 1.42 -33.50
CA THR A 20 -13.44 0.94 -34.73
C THR A 20 -11.95 0.78 -34.48
N ALA A 21 -11.43 -0.39 -34.79
CA ALA A 21 -10.03 -0.74 -34.67
C ALA A 21 -9.17 0.08 -35.64
N ALA A 22 -8.27 0.91 -35.11
CA ALA A 22 -6.99 1.31 -35.69
C ALA A 22 -6.26 2.16 -34.65
N ALA A 23 -4.93 2.09 -34.61
CA ALA A 23 -4.10 2.96 -33.78
C ALA A 23 -4.48 4.43 -34.04
N GLY A 24 -5.11 5.06 -33.06
CA GLY A 24 -5.56 6.45 -33.14
C GLY A 24 -5.38 7.11 -31.78
N GLU A 25 -4.67 8.23 -31.76
CA GLU A 25 -4.65 9.14 -30.62
C GLU A 25 -6.10 9.48 -30.21
N VAL A 26 -6.41 9.33 -28.92
CA VAL A 26 -7.68 9.77 -28.36
C VAL A 26 -7.63 11.29 -28.23
N HIS A 27 -8.18 11.99 -29.21
CA HIS A 27 -8.48 13.42 -29.08
C HIS A 27 -9.82 13.56 -28.35
N GLY A 28 -9.75 13.96 -27.08
CA GLY A 28 -10.93 14.40 -26.35
C GLY A 28 -11.17 15.89 -26.60
N GLU A 29 -12.24 16.25 -27.30
CA GLU A 29 -12.73 17.63 -27.30
C GLU A 29 -13.65 17.85 -26.10
N GLY A 30 -13.26 18.74 -25.19
CA GLY A 30 -14.13 19.19 -24.12
C GLY A 30 -15.18 20.15 -24.67
N ARG A 31 -16.48 19.83 -24.51
CA ARG A 31 -17.58 20.78 -24.77
C ARG A 31 -18.40 21.02 -23.51
N LEU A 32 -19.02 22.20 -23.46
CA LEU A 32 -20.05 22.51 -22.47
C LEU A 32 -21.25 21.54 -22.63
N ILE A 33 -21.72 20.99 -21.52
CA ILE A 33 -22.97 20.24 -21.44
C ILE A 33 -24.07 21.11 -20.86
N THR A 34 -25.30 20.85 -21.26
CA THR A 34 -26.50 21.56 -20.83
C THR A 34 -26.98 21.06 -19.45
N GLN A 35 -27.84 21.85 -18.79
CA GLN A 35 -28.42 21.49 -17.48
C GLN A 35 -29.14 20.14 -17.50
N ARG A 36 -29.80 19.79 -18.61
CA ARG A 36 -30.49 18.52 -18.79
C ARG A 36 -29.51 17.34 -18.88
N GLU A 37 -28.41 17.51 -19.61
CA GLU A 37 -27.34 16.50 -19.72
C GLU A 37 -26.63 16.31 -18.38
N SER A 38 -26.44 17.38 -17.60
CA SER A 38 -25.89 17.29 -16.23
C SER A 38 -26.82 16.51 -15.29
N GLN A 39 -28.14 16.71 -15.39
CA GLN A 39 -29.10 15.99 -14.56
C GLN A 39 -29.15 14.50 -14.93
N ASP A 40 -29.13 14.18 -16.22
CA ASP A 40 -29.06 12.79 -16.69
C ASP A 40 -27.80 12.06 -16.20
N VAL A 41 -26.66 12.74 -16.09
CA VAL A 41 -25.43 12.17 -15.50
C VAL A 41 -25.62 11.89 -14.02
N ILE A 42 -26.15 12.85 -13.26
CA ILE A 42 -26.38 12.71 -11.82
C ILE A 42 -27.33 11.54 -11.55
N ASP A 43 -28.41 11.46 -12.34
CA ASP A 43 -29.41 10.41 -12.24
C ASP A 43 -28.83 9.03 -12.65
N ARG A 44 -27.90 9.01 -13.61
CA ARG A 44 -27.25 7.79 -14.13
C ARG A 44 -26.11 7.27 -13.25
N TYR A 45 -25.38 8.13 -12.53
CA TYR A 45 -24.23 7.72 -11.72
C TYR A 45 -24.48 7.65 -10.21
N ARG A 46 -25.61 8.17 -9.71
CA ARG A 46 -26.15 8.04 -8.32
C ARG A 46 -25.24 8.34 -7.11
N ASN A 47 -23.91 8.44 -7.23
CA ASN A 47 -22.95 8.84 -6.20
C ASN A 47 -21.60 9.24 -6.82
N ILE A 48 -21.14 10.47 -6.55
CA ILE A 48 -19.74 10.89 -6.72
C ILE A 48 -19.14 10.99 -5.31
N PRO A 49 -18.06 10.26 -4.96
CA PRO A 49 -17.45 10.35 -3.64
C PRO A 49 -16.70 11.68 -3.47
N GLY A 50 -17.06 12.47 -2.47
CA GLY A 50 -16.45 13.76 -2.17
C GLY A 50 -17.49 14.84 -1.90
N GLY A 51 -18.21 14.72 -0.78
CA GLY A 51 -19.16 15.72 -0.31
C GLY A 51 -18.45 16.97 0.21
N GLY A 52 -18.04 17.84 -0.70
CA GLY A 52 -17.59 19.20 -0.43
C GLY A 52 -18.04 20.09 -1.59
N VAL A 53 -18.67 21.22 -1.29
CA VAL A 53 -19.00 22.22 -2.31
C VAL A 53 -17.67 22.81 -2.79
N VAL A 54 -17.21 22.40 -3.97
CA VAL A 54 -16.02 22.97 -4.61
C VAL A 54 -16.41 24.32 -5.21
N THR A 55 -16.17 25.41 -4.49
CA THR A 55 -16.13 26.75 -5.08
C THR A 55 -14.72 27.02 -5.59
N GLY A 56 -14.49 26.80 -6.88
CA GLY A 56 -13.24 27.15 -7.55
C GLY A 56 -13.53 27.90 -8.84
N GLU A 57 -12.87 29.04 -9.05
CA GLU A 57 -12.83 29.70 -10.36
C GLU A 57 -11.89 28.90 -11.27
N GLY A 58 -12.45 28.24 -12.28
CA GLY A 58 -11.66 27.52 -13.28
C GLY A 58 -10.95 28.50 -14.22
N ARG A 59 -9.61 28.51 -14.21
CA ARG A 59 -8.82 29.10 -15.31
C ARG A 59 -8.12 28.00 -16.10
N LEU A 60 -7.90 28.25 -17.39
CA LEU A 60 -7.09 27.41 -18.25
C LEU A 60 -5.63 27.39 -17.75
N ILE A 61 -5.13 26.21 -17.39
CA ILE A 61 -3.72 26.00 -17.08
C ILE A 61 -2.98 25.54 -18.35
N GLY A 62 -1.82 26.12 -18.63
CA GLY A 62 -1.00 25.73 -19.79
C GLY A 62 -0.33 24.37 -19.58
N SER A 63 0.22 23.76 -20.63
CA SER A 63 0.90 22.45 -20.54
C SER A 63 2.05 22.40 -19.54
N GLY A 64 2.78 23.52 -19.36
CA GLY A 64 3.80 23.66 -18.32
C GLY A 64 3.22 23.71 -16.90
N GLU A 65 2.07 24.36 -16.71
CA GLU A 65 1.36 24.44 -15.42
C GLU A 65 0.66 23.11 -15.10
N ALA A 66 0.17 22.38 -16.11
CA ALA A 66 -0.33 21.02 -15.97
C ALA A 66 0.79 20.03 -15.60
N ALA A 67 1.98 20.17 -16.18
CA ALA A 67 3.16 19.38 -15.80
C ALA A 67 3.61 19.71 -14.37
N ASP A 68 3.58 20.98 -13.98
CA ASP A 68 3.87 21.41 -12.59
C ASP A 68 2.81 20.94 -11.61
N ILE A 69 1.52 20.97 -11.97
CA ILE A 69 0.42 20.42 -11.16
C ILE A 69 0.57 18.91 -11.04
N THR A 70 0.88 18.19 -12.12
CA THR A 70 1.14 16.75 -12.06
C THR A 70 2.39 16.42 -11.21
N ARG A 71 3.41 17.29 -11.26
CA ARG A 71 4.62 17.18 -10.44
C ARG A 71 4.36 17.55 -8.96
N ARG A 72 3.43 18.46 -8.69
CA ARG A 72 3.10 19.03 -7.36
C ARG A 72 2.01 18.23 -6.64
N TYR A 73 1.08 17.62 -7.37
CA TYR A 73 0.01 16.75 -6.86
C TYR A 73 0.30 15.27 -7.13
N ARG A 74 1.47 14.78 -6.69
CA ARG A 74 1.81 13.34 -6.64
C ARG A 74 0.89 12.53 -5.71
N SER A 75 -0.28 13.04 -5.32
CA SER A 75 -1.28 12.34 -4.51
C SER A 75 -2.70 12.75 -4.92
N ILE A 76 -3.65 11.88 -4.61
CA ILE A 76 -5.09 12.11 -4.81
C ILE A 76 -5.51 13.25 -3.86
N PRO A 77 -6.26 14.28 -4.32
CA PRO A 77 -6.79 15.32 -3.43
C PRO A 77 -7.52 14.69 -2.24
N GLY A 78 -7.10 15.03 -1.02
CA GLY A 78 -7.63 14.46 0.23
C GLY A 78 -6.83 13.31 0.84
N ARG A 79 -5.82 12.77 0.15
CA ARG A 79 -4.83 11.84 0.71
C ARG A 79 -3.47 12.55 0.80
N GLY A 80 -2.93 12.62 2.02
CA GLY A 80 -1.62 13.21 2.29
C GLY A 80 -0.49 12.66 1.39
N VAL A 81 0.64 13.36 1.38
CA VAL A 81 1.77 13.04 0.52
C VAL A 81 2.61 11.92 1.15
N VAL A 82 2.84 10.84 0.42
CA VAL A 82 3.84 9.83 0.83
C VAL A 82 5.11 10.05 0.04
N ILE A 83 6.21 10.28 0.75
CA ILE A 83 7.55 10.27 0.15
C ILE A 83 8.18 8.91 0.39
N GLY A 84 9.05 8.46 -0.51
CA GLY A 84 9.75 7.20 -0.29
C GLY A 84 11.20 7.22 -0.69
N GLU A 85 11.96 6.34 -0.06
CA GLU A 85 13.36 6.09 -0.37
C GLU A 85 13.66 4.59 -0.34
N GLY A 86 14.70 4.18 -1.07
CA GLY A 86 15.16 2.80 -1.09
C GLY A 86 16.67 2.69 -1.20
N ARG A 87 17.27 1.84 -0.37
CA ARG A 87 18.71 1.55 -0.35
C ARG A 87 19.04 0.30 0.46
N LEU A 88 20.31 -0.11 0.46
CA LEU A 88 20.82 -1.07 1.42
C LEU A 88 20.66 -0.56 2.86
N ILE A 89 20.35 -1.48 3.76
CA ILE A 89 20.36 -1.24 5.21
C ILE A 89 21.79 -0.97 5.71
N THR A 90 21.96 -0.17 6.76
CA THR A 90 23.24 -0.05 7.47
C THR A 90 23.34 -1.05 8.63
N THR A 91 24.56 -1.29 9.13
CA THR A 91 24.80 -2.13 10.32
C THR A 91 24.10 -1.59 11.57
N GLU A 92 24.03 -0.26 11.72
CA GLU A 92 23.34 0.40 12.81
C GLU A 92 21.81 0.23 12.73
N GLU A 93 21.25 0.41 11.53
CA GLU A 93 19.82 0.17 11.28
C GLU A 93 19.45 -1.28 11.57
N ALA A 94 20.24 -2.24 11.07
CA ALA A 94 20.02 -3.67 11.30
C ALA A 94 20.06 -4.02 12.80
N SER A 95 21.01 -3.44 13.53
CA SER A 95 21.12 -3.62 14.99
C SER A 95 19.91 -3.05 15.73
N THR A 96 19.41 -1.89 15.30
CA THR A 96 18.21 -1.26 15.88
C THR A 96 16.97 -2.10 15.66
N ILE A 97 16.80 -2.63 14.44
CA ILE A 97 15.72 -3.54 14.07
C ILE A 97 15.78 -4.81 14.91
N LEU A 98 16.96 -5.45 15.01
CA LEU A 98 17.12 -6.66 15.80
C LEU A 98 16.81 -6.44 17.29
N LYS A 99 17.20 -5.30 17.86
CA LYS A 99 16.85 -4.95 19.25
C LYS A 99 15.33 -4.86 19.46
N ARG A 100 14.62 -4.25 18.50
CA ARG A 100 13.18 -3.99 18.57
C ARG A 100 12.31 -5.22 18.25
N TYR A 101 12.64 -5.94 17.20
CA TYR A 101 11.82 -7.04 16.67
C TYR A 101 12.34 -8.42 17.06
N LYS A 102 13.60 -8.54 17.50
CA LYS A 102 14.32 -9.80 17.79
C LYS A 102 14.69 -10.63 16.55
N SER A 103 14.24 -10.20 15.39
CA SER A 103 14.58 -10.68 14.04
C SER A 103 14.51 -9.50 13.06
N VAL A 104 14.94 -9.70 11.82
CA VAL A 104 14.71 -8.75 10.72
C VAL A 104 13.33 -9.05 10.13
N PRO A 105 12.41 -8.07 10.15
CA PRO A 105 11.19 -8.17 9.34
C PRO A 105 11.58 -8.14 7.87
N GLY A 106 11.51 -9.30 7.22
CA GLY A 106 11.45 -9.39 5.78
C GLY A 106 10.03 -9.08 5.33
N GLY A 107 9.61 -7.83 5.54
CA GLY A 107 8.30 -7.39 5.09
C GLY A 107 7.84 -6.04 5.60
N LEU A 108 6.52 -5.89 5.77
CA LEU A 108 5.90 -4.60 6.05
C LEU A 108 5.67 -4.34 7.54
N VAL A 109 6.27 -3.28 8.06
CA VAL A 109 6.05 -2.78 9.43
C VAL A 109 5.50 -1.36 9.44
N LEU A 110 4.60 -1.10 10.40
CA LEU A 110 3.96 0.19 10.60
C LEU A 110 4.62 0.85 11.81
N GLU A 111 5.43 1.87 11.61
CA GLU A 111 6.23 2.51 12.65
C GLU A 111 5.86 3.98 12.85
N GLY A 112 6.35 4.56 13.95
CA GLY A 112 6.10 5.96 14.28
C GLY A 112 4.76 6.21 14.97
N THR A 113 4.64 7.44 15.46
CA THR A 113 3.45 8.02 16.10
C THR A 113 3.03 9.23 15.29
N ALA A 114 1.75 9.58 15.30
CA ALA A 114 1.26 10.78 14.65
C ALA A 114 1.88 12.04 15.28
N LEU A 115 2.59 12.82 14.47
CA LEU A 115 3.17 14.11 14.81
C LEU A 115 2.12 15.22 14.64
N GLY A 116 2.17 16.26 15.49
CA GLY A 116 1.20 17.36 15.45
C GLY A 116 -0.08 17.10 16.25
N MET A 117 -0.06 16.08 17.13
CA MET A 117 -1.18 15.65 17.97
C MET A 117 -0.93 15.81 19.48
N GLU A 118 0.14 16.54 19.87
CA GLU A 118 0.57 16.71 21.26
C GLU A 118 -0.45 17.49 22.11
N TRP A 119 -1.44 18.12 21.47
CA TRP A 119 -2.54 18.87 22.09
C TRP A 119 -3.76 18.01 22.44
N VAL A 120 -3.82 16.76 21.99
CA VAL A 120 -4.96 15.86 22.25
C VAL A 120 -4.96 15.43 23.72
N ARG A 121 -6.11 15.58 24.40
CA ARG A 121 -6.32 15.23 25.81
C ARG A 121 -7.47 14.26 26.01
N ALA A 122 -8.47 14.31 25.12
CA ALA A 122 -9.60 13.41 25.12
C ALA A 122 -9.89 12.95 23.69
N ALA A 123 -10.39 11.72 23.55
CA ALA A 123 -10.90 11.19 22.30
C ALA A 123 -12.11 10.29 22.57
N GLN A 124 -13.13 10.44 21.73
CA GLN A 124 -14.31 9.58 21.70
C GLN A 124 -14.53 9.08 20.28
N TYR A 125 -14.88 7.81 20.13
CA TYR A 125 -15.30 7.27 18.85
C TYR A 125 -16.78 7.55 18.62
N GLU A 126 -17.13 8.09 17.46
CA GLU A 126 -18.49 8.37 17.02
C GLU A 126 -18.86 7.41 15.87
N PRO A 127 -19.63 6.35 16.13
CA PRO A 127 -19.95 5.34 15.12
C PRO A 127 -20.74 5.87 13.93
N SER A 128 -21.60 6.87 14.14
CA SER A 128 -22.48 7.40 13.10
C SER A 128 -21.73 8.11 11.97
N SER A 129 -20.59 8.74 12.29
CA SER A 129 -19.72 9.45 11.35
C SER A 129 -18.41 8.71 11.05
N HIS A 130 -18.23 7.53 11.63
CA HIS A 130 -17.02 6.72 11.51
C HIS A 130 -15.74 7.54 11.79
N ALA A 131 -15.79 8.29 12.90
CA ALA A 131 -14.77 9.27 13.25
C ALA A 131 -14.40 9.24 14.73
N PHE A 132 -13.23 9.79 15.07
CA PHE A 132 -12.89 10.16 16.43
C PHE A 132 -13.13 11.66 16.63
N VAL A 133 -13.88 12.01 17.67
CA VAL A 133 -14.00 13.39 18.15
C VAL A 133 -12.94 13.62 19.22
N LEU A 134 -12.00 14.51 18.94
CA LEU A 134 -10.86 14.86 19.78
C LEU A 134 -11.18 16.16 20.51
N ASN A 135 -10.93 16.18 21.82
CA ASN A 135 -11.20 17.33 22.70
C ASN A 135 -12.62 17.93 22.61
N GLY A 136 -13.57 17.20 22.03
CA GLY A 136 -14.98 17.58 21.91
C GLY A 136 -15.37 18.27 20.60
N ASP A 137 -14.42 18.71 19.77
CA ASP A 137 -14.74 19.56 18.61
C ASP A 137 -13.91 19.30 17.34
N ILE A 138 -12.82 18.54 17.40
CA ILE A 138 -12.01 18.19 16.22
C ILE A 138 -12.32 16.76 15.76
N ALA A 139 -12.73 16.59 14.51
CA ALA A 139 -13.03 15.27 13.95
C ALA A 139 -11.84 14.67 13.20
N TYR A 140 -11.51 13.40 13.46
CA TYR A 140 -10.64 12.57 12.63
C TYR A 140 -11.47 11.45 11.99
N HIS A 141 -11.67 11.52 10.68
CA HIS A 141 -12.37 10.46 9.93
C HIS A 141 -11.41 9.31 9.66
N VAL A 142 -11.78 8.10 10.08
CA VAL A 142 -10.88 6.95 10.05
C VAL A 142 -10.91 6.30 8.65
N PRO A 143 -9.76 6.11 7.97
CA PRO A 143 -9.74 5.57 6.62
C PRO A 143 -9.91 4.04 6.53
N ILE A 144 -10.05 3.34 7.66
CA ILE A 144 -10.24 1.89 7.71
C ILE A 144 -11.54 1.51 8.42
N SER A 145 -12.04 0.31 8.21
CA SER A 145 -13.27 -0.17 8.87
C SER A 145 -13.20 -0.11 10.40
N ALA A 146 -14.35 0.03 11.07
CA ALA A 146 -14.44 0.02 12.54
C ALA A 146 -13.77 -1.22 13.15
N ARG A 147 -13.93 -2.37 12.51
CA ARG A 147 -13.25 -3.61 12.90
C ARG A 147 -11.74 -3.52 12.79
N GLY A 148 -11.22 -2.89 11.74
CA GLY A 148 -9.80 -2.59 11.57
C GLY A 148 -9.28 -1.71 12.72
N VAL A 149 -10.02 -0.64 13.05
CA VAL A 149 -9.72 0.24 14.19
C VAL A 149 -9.65 -0.55 15.49
N ALA A 150 -10.67 -1.34 15.79
CA ALA A 150 -10.72 -2.17 17.00
C ALA A 150 -9.55 -3.16 17.07
N THR A 151 -9.19 -3.76 15.94
CA THR A 151 -8.05 -4.69 15.84
C THR A 151 -6.73 -3.99 16.14
N LEU A 152 -6.45 -2.86 15.49
CA LEU A 152 -5.22 -2.09 15.70
C LEU A 152 -5.14 -1.54 17.12
N ALA A 153 -6.21 -0.96 17.64
CA ALA A 153 -6.21 -0.37 18.97
C ALA A 153 -6.01 -1.40 20.08
N ARG A 154 -6.58 -2.62 19.96
CA ARG A 154 -6.26 -3.72 20.89
C ARG A 154 -4.80 -4.14 20.82
N ALA A 155 -4.25 -4.25 19.60
CA ALA A 155 -2.86 -4.64 19.40
C ALA A 155 -1.92 -3.59 20.02
N ILE A 156 -2.09 -2.32 19.67
CA ILE A 156 -1.28 -1.18 20.14
C ILE A 156 -1.41 -0.99 21.66
N ALA A 157 -2.59 -1.25 22.24
CA ALA A 157 -2.76 -1.22 23.70
C ALA A 157 -1.88 -2.26 24.43
N GLY A 158 -1.52 -3.36 23.77
CA GLY A 158 -0.68 -4.41 24.35
C GLY A 158 0.80 -4.32 23.95
N ASP A 159 1.09 -3.87 22.73
CA ASP A 159 2.43 -3.74 22.17
C ASP A 159 2.39 -2.76 21.00
N ASP A 160 3.28 -1.76 20.97
CA ASP A 160 3.27 -0.72 19.93
C ASP A 160 3.74 -1.23 18.56
N ARG A 161 4.33 -2.42 18.49
CA ARG A 161 4.79 -3.03 17.23
C ARG A 161 3.60 -3.56 16.43
N ILE A 162 3.53 -3.18 15.16
CA ILE A 162 2.56 -3.67 14.19
C ILE A 162 3.31 -3.96 12.89
N GLY A 163 3.11 -5.15 12.34
CA GLY A 163 3.72 -5.53 11.07
C GLY A 163 3.61 -7.01 10.80
N VAL A 164 4.05 -7.40 9.62
CA VAL A 164 4.10 -8.77 9.15
C VAL A 164 5.42 -9.03 8.45
N SER A 165 5.77 -10.29 8.28
CA SER A 165 6.85 -10.72 7.40
C SER A 165 6.49 -12.06 6.78
N LEU A 166 6.67 -12.14 5.47
CA LEU A 166 6.54 -13.38 4.70
C LEU A 166 7.92 -14.01 4.52
N GLY A 167 8.19 -15.09 5.26
CA GLY A 167 9.28 -16.02 4.94
C GLY A 167 8.80 -17.14 4.03
N GLU A 168 9.73 -17.94 3.51
CA GLU A 168 9.41 -19.09 2.64
C GLU A 168 8.48 -20.09 3.34
N GLU A 169 8.73 -20.34 4.63
CA GLU A 169 7.99 -21.34 5.42
C GLU A 169 7.14 -20.74 6.55
N VAL A 170 7.43 -19.49 6.95
CA VAL A 170 6.87 -18.88 8.16
C VAL A 170 6.26 -17.52 7.84
N GLN A 171 5.01 -17.33 8.28
CA GLN A 171 4.36 -16.02 8.29
C GLN A 171 4.40 -15.43 9.70
N ILE A 172 5.15 -14.36 9.86
CA ILE A 172 5.32 -13.70 11.16
C ILE A 172 4.33 -12.54 11.27
N THR A 173 3.80 -12.35 12.46
CA THR A 173 3.00 -11.17 12.82
C THR A 173 3.60 -10.56 14.07
N TYR A 174 4.02 -9.31 13.98
CA TYR A 174 4.74 -8.62 15.05
C TYR A 174 3.79 -8.01 16.07
N GLY A 175 4.25 -7.98 17.33
CA GLY A 175 3.54 -7.39 18.46
C GLY A 175 2.34 -8.20 18.92
N LYS A 176 1.21 -7.52 19.20
CA LYS A 176 -0.05 -8.16 19.62
C LYS A 176 -1.11 -8.17 18.52
N LEU A 177 -0.72 -7.91 17.27
CA LEU A 177 -1.62 -8.04 16.12
C LEU A 177 -2.01 -9.51 15.95
N ARG A 178 -3.30 -9.80 15.81
CA ARG A 178 -3.76 -11.18 15.60
C ARG A 178 -3.42 -11.61 14.19
N SER A 179 -2.74 -12.75 14.06
CA SER A 179 -2.29 -13.29 12.77
C SER A 179 -3.42 -13.59 11.79
N ARG A 180 -4.63 -13.87 12.26
CA ARG A 180 -5.83 -14.13 11.45
C ARG A 180 -6.78 -12.93 11.33
N SER A 181 -6.29 -11.71 11.58
CA SER A 181 -7.09 -10.51 11.36
C SER A 181 -7.01 -10.04 9.90
N ASP A 182 -8.04 -9.34 9.43
CA ASP A 182 -8.06 -8.77 8.07
C ASP A 182 -6.90 -7.79 7.88
N VAL A 183 -6.58 -7.02 8.93
CA VAL A 183 -5.38 -6.15 8.96
C VAL A 183 -4.11 -6.96 8.68
N ALA A 184 -3.91 -8.10 9.36
CA ALA A 184 -2.74 -8.93 9.11
C ALA A 184 -2.75 -9.57 7.71
N ALA A 185 -3.91 -9.95 7.19
CA ALA A 185 -4.04 -10.50 5.85
C ALA A 185 -3.69 -9.45 4.79
N ASP A 186 -4.30 -8.26 4.84
CA ASP A 186 -4.01 -7.15 3.92
C ASP A 186 -2.53 -6.74 3.96
N LEU A 187 -1.94 -6.64 5.16
CA LEU A 187 -0.52 -6.31 5.29
C LEU A 187 0.37 -7.38 4.66
N ARG A 188 -0.01 -8.66 4.72
CA ARG A 188 0.74 -9.74 4.03
C ARG A 188 0.57 -9.66 2.52
N LEU A 189 -0.61 -9.33 2.02
CA LEU A 189 -0.81 -9.13 0.58
C LEU A 189 0.03 -7.95 0.08
N ALA A 190 0.05 -6.85 0.81
CA ALA A 190 0.89 -5.70 0.51
C ALA A 190 2.39 -6.04 0.58
N ASP A 191 2.81 -6.80 1.59
CA ASP A 191 4.18 -7.30 1.73
C ASP A 191 4.58 -8.17 0.54
N GLY A 192 3.80 -9.20 0.21
CA GLY A 192 4.07 -10.09 -0.93
C GLY A 192 4.12 -9.32 -2.25
N PHE A 193 3.16 -8.42 -2.48
CA PHE A 193 3.14 -7.58 -3.67
C PHE A 193 4.38 -6.67 -3.77
N LEU A 194 4.69 -5.89 -2.73
CA LEU A 194 5.84 -4.97 -2.75
C LEU A 194 7.17 -5.72 -2.77
N GLY A 195 7.26 -6.86 -2.07
CA GLY A 195 8.41 -7.74 -2.05
C GLY A 195 8.78 -8.24 -3.44
N ASP A 196 7.78 -8.71 -4.20
CA ASP A 196 7.91 -9.21 -5.58
C ASP A 196 8.35 -8.11 -6.59
N LEU A 197 8.16 -6.84 -6.24
CA LEU A 197 8.71 -5.71 -7.01
C LEU A 197 10.22 -5.56 -6.82
N VAL A 198 10.73 -5.89 -5.63
CA VAL A 198 12.13 -5.71 -5.25
C VAL A 198 12.98 -6.97 -5.49
N LEU A 199 12.43 -8.13 -5.10
CA LEU A 199 13.12 -9.42 -5.07
C LEU A 199 12.52 -10.39 -6.12
N PRO A 200 13.16 -10.58 -7.28
CA PRO A 200 12.80 -11.63 -8.23
C PRO A 200 13.01 -13.05 -7.64
N PRO A 201 12.32 -14.09 -8.16
CA PRO A 201 11.42 -14.08 -9.32
C PRO A 201 10.03 -13.50 -9.01
N ARG A 202 9.36 -13.01 -10.05
CA ARG A 202 8.03 -12.41 -9.95
C ARG A 202 6.91 -13.41 -10.09
N ASP A 203 6.37 -13.85 -8.97
CA ASP A 203 5.23 -14.75 -8.94
C ASP A 203 3.92 -14.02 -8.63
N TRP A 204 3.97 -12.88 -7.94
CA TRP A 204 2.79 -12.11 -7.57
C TRP A 204 2.45 -11.03 -8.59
N THR A 205 3.46 -10.41 -9.19
CA THR A 205 3.32 -9.21 -10.04
C THR A 205 3.42 -9.55 -11.53
N ILE A 206 3.00 -10.76 -11.92
CA ILE A 206 3.01 -11.21 -13.31
C ILE A 206 2.10 -10.33 -14.16
N GLY A 207 2.66 -9.77 -15.23
CA GLY A 207 1.95 -8.83 -16.13
C GLY A 207 1.70 -7.46 -15.52
N TYR A 208 2.22 -7.18 -14.32
CA TYR A 208 2.16 -5.85 -13.73
C TYR A 208 3.14 -4.91 -14.42
N ARG A 209 2.68 -3.71 -14.78
CA ARG A 209 3.51 -2.63 -15.34
C ARG A 209 4.04 -1.77 -14.19
N LEU A 210 5.35 -1.54 -14.17
CA LEU A 210 5.94 -0.65 -13.19
C LEU A 210 5.91 0.80 -13.64
N ALA A 211 6.02 1.69 -12.65
CA ALA A 211 6.17 3.11 -12.87
C ALA A 211 7.27 3.37 -13.91
N GLU A 212 7.02 4.32 -14.82
CA GLU A 212 8.00 4.74 -15.82
C GLU A 212 8.51 3.58 -16.72
N ALA A 213 7.72 2.51 -16.87
CA ALA A 213 8.10 1.29 -17.60
C ALA A 213 9.41 0.67 -17.09
N PHE A 214 9.70 0.82 -15.79
CA PHE A 214 10.93 0.31 -15.20
C PHE A 214 11.07 -1.20 -15.38
N ALA A 215 12.21 -1.61 -15.93
CA ALA A 215 12.62 -2.99 -16.11
C ALA A 215 13.49 -3.41 -14.91
N PRO A 216 13.02 -4.33 -14.07
CA PRO A 216 13.71 -4.59 -12.81
C PRO A 216 14.90 -5.48 -12.99
N ARG A 217 15.86 -5.27 -12.10
CA ARG A 217 17.15 -5.91 -12.18
C ARG A 217 17.10 -7.21 -11.42
N GLU A 218 17.61 -8.25 -12.05
CA GLU A 218 17.87 -9.52 -11.42
C GLU A 218 19.36 -9.56 -11.05
N ASP A 219 19.66 -10.16 -9.91
CA ASP A 219 21.04 -10.46 -9.54
C ASP A 219 21.30 -11.96 -9.65
N VAL A 220 22.55 -12.31 -9.93
CA VAL A 220 23.05 -13.70 -9.96
C VAL A 220 23.62 -14.10 -8.59
N VAL A 221 23.68 -13.16 -7.65
CA VAL A 221 24.33 -13.35 -6.34
C VAL A 221 23.57 -14.37 -5.49
N SER A 222 24.30 -15.38 -5.01
CA SER A 222 23.82 -16.48 -4.17
C SER A 222 23.57 -16.10 -2.69
N THR A 223 23.41 -14.81 -2.38
CA THR A 223 23.29 -14.36 -0.98
C THR A 223 21.81 -14.23 -0.63
N ASN A 224 21.42 -14.73 0.54
CA ASN A 224 20.05 -14.58 1.02
C ASN A 224 19.78 -13.11 1.33
N VAL A 225 18.72 -12.58 0.72
CA VAL A 225 18.31 -11.18 0.86
C VAL A 225 16.83 -11.15 1.19
N THR A 226 16.46 -10.24 2.07
CA THR A 226 15.07 -9.87 2.30
C THR A 226 14.89 -8.38 2.12
N VAL A 227 13.64 -7.92 2.05
CA VAL A 227 13.29 -6.51 1.95
C VAL A 227 12.40 -6.12 3.12
N LEU A 228 12.71 -4.98 3.72
CA LEU A 228 11.95 -4.38 4.81
C LEU A 228 11.27 -3.11 4.30
N PHE A 229 9.95 -3.04 4.44
CA PHE A 229 9.15 -1.85 4.16
C PHE A 229 8.71 -1.23 5.48
N ARG A 230 9.05 0.04 5.71
CA ARG A 230 8.63 0.79 6.90
C ARG A 230 7.79 1.98 6.49
N LEU A 231 6.53 2.00 6.92
CA LEU A 231 5.72 3.21 6.87
C LEU A 231 5.90 3.97 8.18
N LYS A 232 6.35 5.23 8.12
CA LYS A 232 6.73 6.04 9.29
C LYS A 232 6.53 7.54 9.06
N ASP A 233 6.92 8.35 10.06
CA ASP A 233 6.94 9.82 10.02
C ASP A 233 5.60 10.46 9.66
N PHE A 234 4.52 9.92 10.23
CA PHE A 234 3.16 10.39 10.00
C PHE A 234 2.94 11.78 10.61
N ARG A 235 2.56 12.74 9.78
CA ARG A 235 2.21 14.10 10.17
C ARG A 235 0.73 14.37 9.91
N PHE A 236 0.11 15.00 10.89
CA PHE A 236 -1.27 15.46 10.81
C PHE A 236 -1.33 16.95 11.06
N ALA A 237 -2.32 17.60 10.46
CA ALA A 237 -2.67 18.99 10.74
C ALA A 237 -4.15 19.13 10.98
N THR A 238 -4.51 20.19 11.70
CA THR A 238 -5.90 20.55 11.93
C THR A 238 -6.29 21.65 10.96
N GLU A 239 -7.35 21.42 10.18
CA GLU A 239 -7.91 22.36 9.22
C GLU A 239 -9.45 22.27 9.32
N ASP A 240 -10.13 23.40 9.49
CA ASP A 240 -11.60 23.47 9.57
C ASP A 240 -12.24 22.47 10.55
N LYS A 241 -11.68 22.38 11.77
CA LYS A 241 -12.09 21.43 12.81
C LYS A 241 -11.96 19.96 12.42
N GLN A 242 -11.14 19.65 11.42
CA GLN A 242 -10.81 18.29 11.03
C GLN A 242 -9.33 18.04 11.19
N LEU A 243 -8.97 16.91 11.79
CA LEU A 243 -7.62 16.39 11.76
C LEU A 243 -7.42 15.66 10.43
N LYS A 244 -6.49 16.14 9.61
CA LYS A 244 -6.17 15.59 8.29
C LYS A 244 -4.77 15.01 8.27
N PHE A 245 -4.63 13.89 7.58
CA PHE A 245 -3.33 13.31 7.26
C PHE A 245 -2.62 14.14 6.19
N GLU A 246 -1.43 14.66 6.52
CA GLU A 246 -0.65 15.49 5.61
C GLU A 246 0.44 14.71 4.89
N ARG A 247 1.18 13.87 5.62
CA ARG A 247 2.39 13.24 5.10
C ARG A 247 2.80 11.98 5.86
N ALA A 248 3.37 11.03 5.13
CA ALA A 248 4.14 9.93 5.68
C ALA A 248 5.39 9.64 4.83
N SER A 249 6.23 8.73 5.31
CA SER A 249 7.40 8.21 4.61
C SER A 249 7.31 6.70 4.45
N LEU A 250 7.60 6.20 3.25
CA LEU A 250 7.90 4.79 2.98
C LEU A 250 9.42 4.60 2.88
N ASP A 251 9.98 3.81 3.77
CA ASP A 251 11.40 3.48 3.78
C ASP A 251 11.59 2.01 3.41
N VAL A 252 12.21 1.78 2.26
CA VAL A 252 12.49 0.46 1.69
C VAL A 252 13.95 0.10 1.93
N ARG A 253 14.22 -1.01 2.61
CA ARG A 253 15.58 -1.47 2.91
C ARG A 253 15.81 -2.86 2.35
N VAL A 254 16.85 -3.00 1.55
CA VAL A 254 17.42 -4.31 1.20
C VAL A 254 18.26 -4.78 2.39
N VAL A 255 18.00 -5.99 2.87
CA VAL A 255 18.66 -6.56 4.05
C VAL A 255 19.28 -7.90 3.67
N PRO A 256 20.61 -7.98 3.55
CA PRO A 256 21.34 -9.24 3.53
C PRO A 256 21.09 -10.01 4.84
N VAL A 257 20.78 -11.29 4.73
CA VAL A 257 20.40 -12.15 5.86
C VAL A 257 21.21 -13.44 5.88
N LEU A 258 21.34 -14.02 7.06
CA LEU A 258 21.94 -15.34 7.24
C LEU A 258 20.95 -16.43 6.82
N GLU A 259 21.45 -17.59 6.42
CA GLU A 259 20.66 -18.83 6.28
C GLU A 259 20.00 -19.26 7.60
N LYS A 260 20.60 -18.85 8.72
CA LYS A 260 20.09 -19.17 10.05
C LYS A 260 18.96 -18.21 10.45
N TYR A 261 17.85 -18.80 10.88
CA TYR A 261 16.72 -18.09 11.46
C TYR A 261 16.88 -17.77 12.96
N ALA A 262 16.17 -16.74 13.39
CA ALA A 262 15.93 -16.41 14.78
C ALA A 262 14.91 -17.38 15.41
N ALA A 263 14.73 -17.31 16.74
CA ALA A 263 13.86 -18.23 17.48
C ALA A 263 12.37 -18.13 17.11
N ASP A 264 11.95 -16.99 16.57
CA ASP A 264 10.59 -16.75 16.07
C ASP A 264 10.40 -17.18 14.61
N GLY A 265 11.45 -17.76 13.98
CA GLY A 265 11.47 -18.10 12.56
C GLY A 265 11.82 -16.93 11.64
N GLY A 266 12.09 -15.73 12.18
CA GLY A 266 12.45 -14.55 11.40
C GLY A 266 13.92 -14.57 10.96
N TYR A 267 14.28 -13.72 10.01
CA TYR A 267 15.66 -13.66 9.51
C TYR A 267 16.62 -13.01 10.52
N LEU A 268 17.90 -13.37 10.46
CA LEU A 268 18.99 -12.67 11.14
C LEU A 268 19.82 -11.88 10.12
N PRO A 269 20.25 -10.64 10.43
CA PRO A 269 21.01 -9.84 9.47
C PRO A 269 22.42 -10.40 9.29
N ASP A 270 22.90 -10.46 8.05
CA ASP A 270 24.32 -10.71 7.79
C ASP A 270 25.08 -9.38 7.90
N LEU A 271 25.51 -9.05 9.12
CA LEU A 271 26.25 -7.83 9.40
C LEU A 271 27.56 -7.71 8.62
N LYS A 272 28.19 -8.84 8.23
CA LYS A 272 29.41 -8.82 7.43
C LYS A 272 29.08 -8.44 5.98
N ALA A 273 28.04 -9.03 5.40
CA ALA A 273 27.58 -8.68 4.07
C ALA A 273 27.12 -7.21 4.00
N ILE A 274 26.36 -6.75 5.00
CA ILE A 274 25.94 -5.36 5.13
C ILE A 274 27.15 -4.42 5.19
N ALA A 275 28.16 -4.74 6.02
CA ALA A 275 29.35 -3.90 6.16
C ALA A 275 30.19 -3.81 4.87
N ARG A 276 30.16 -4.84 4.01
CA ARG A 276 30.83 -4.78 2.70
C ARG A 276 30.14 -3.82 1.74
N GLY A 277 28.82 -3.70 1.79
CA GLY A 277 28.04 -2.74 1.00
C GLY A 277 28.03 -2.98 -0.52
N SER A 278 28.50 -4.13 -1.01
CA SER A 278 28.60 -4.47 -2.44
C SER A 278 27.93 -5.81 -2.74
N GLY A 279 27.44 -6.00 -3.97
CA GLY A 279 26.79 -7.25 -4.41
C GLY A 279 25.28 -7.29 -4.17
N PHE A 280 24.64 -6.12 -4.07
CA PHE A 280 23.20 -5.95 -3.90
C PHE A 280 22.63 -4.86 -4.81
N GLU A 281 23.42 -4.39 -5.79
CA GLU A 281 23.13 -3.19 -6.60
C GLU A 281 21.83 -3.35 -7.41
N ALA A 282 21.51 -4.57 -7.85
CA ALA A 282 20.26 -4.88 -8.53
C ALA A 282 19.04 -4.68 -7.60
N TYR A 283 19.06 -5.30 -6.42
CA TYR A 283 17.99 -5.19 -5.44
C TYR A 283 17.85 -3.77 -4.91
N GLU A 284 18.97 -3.06 -4.70
CA GLU A 284 18.95 -1.66 -4.28
C GLU A 284 18.34 -0.74 -5.34
N ALA A 285 18.63 -0.98 -6.63
CA ALA A 285 18.00 -0.24 -7.71
C ALA A 285 16.48 -0.45 -7.73
N ASN A 286 16.03 -1.69 -7.53
CA ASN A 286 14.60 -2.01 -7.45
C ASN A 286 13.95 -1.35 -6.22
N ALA A 287 14.57 -1.46 -5.04
CA ALA A 287 14.08 -0.82 -3.81
C ALA A 287 14.00 0.70 -3.95
N ARG A 288 15.02 1.34 -4.53
CA ARG A 288 15.05 2.77 -4.81
C ARG A 288 13.93 3.17 -5.76
N HIS A 289 13.68 2.38 -6.80
CA HIS A 289 12.58 2.61 -7.71
C HIS A 289 11.22 2.54 -7.00
N VAL A 290 11.00 1.52 -6.16
CA VAL A 290 9.78 1.37 -5.37
C VAL A 290 9.56 2.58 -4.45
N GLY A 291 10.59 2.98 -3.70
CA GLY A 291 10.53 4.15 -2.81
C GLY A 291 10.26 5.46 -3.57
N ALA A 292 11.00 5.73 -4.65
CA ALA A 292 10.88 6.97 -5.41
C ALA A 292 9.51 7.12 -6.11
N ASN A 293 8.86 5.99 -6.43
CA ASN A 293 7.59 5.93 -7.13
C ASN A 293 6.42 5.45 -6.26
N VAL A 294 6.52 5.61 -4.92
CA VAL A 294 5.47 5.15 -3.98
C VAL A 294 4.06 5.66 -4.34
N ALA A 295 3.95 6.88 -4.85
CA ALA A 295 2.68 7.45 -5.32
C ALA A 295 2.01 6.65 -6.45
N TYR A 296 2.80 6.01 -7.32
CA TYR A 296 2.30 5.12 -8.36
C TYR A 296 1.74 3.83 -7.74
N TYR A 297 2.50 3.21 -6.83
CA TYR A 297 2.11 1.95 -6.19
C TYR A 297 0.93 2.11 -5.22
N LEU A 298 0.75 3.29 -4.63
CA LEU A 298 -0.43 3.62 -3.82
C LEU A 298 -1.74 3.65 -4.60
N ARG A 299 -1.71 3.51 -5.94
CA ARG A 299 -2.91 3.29 -6.76
C ARG A 299 -3.42 1.87 -6.64
N GLU A 300 -2.57 0.92 -6.23
CA GLU A 300 -2.99 -0.44 -5.92
C GLU A 300 -3.69 -0.46 -4.56
N GLN A 301 -4.91 -1.02 -4.52
CA GLN A 301 -5.74 -0.96 -3.32
C GLN A 301 -5.07 -1.62 -2.11
N ILE A 302 -4.33 -2.71 -2.29
CA ILE A 302 -3.57 -3.36 -1.20
C ILE A 302 -2.51 -2.45 -0.57
N VAL A 303 -1.81 -1.65 -1.38
CA VAL A 303 -0.78 -0.72 -0.88
C VAL A 303 -1.44 0.49 -0.22
N ALA A 304 -2.54 0.97 -0.80
CA ALA A 304 -3.35 2.03 -0.20
C ALA A 304 -3.91 1.61 1.17
N ARG A 305 -4.50 0.42 1.28
CA ARG A 305 -5.02 -0.12 2.55
C ARG A 305 -3.91 -0.25 3.60
N ALA A 306 -2.73 -0.72 3.21
CA ALA A 306 -1.56 -0.76 4.09
C ALA A 306 -1.21 0.63 4.65
N LEU A 307 -1.26 1.68 3.84
CA LEU A 307 -1.08 3.06 4.30
C LEU A 307 -2.21 3.50 5.25
N ASP A 308 -3.46 3.22 4.92
CA ASP A 308 -4.62 3.58 5.76
C ASP A 308 -4.52 2.91 7.15
N TYR A 309 -4.06 1.65 7.23
CA TYR A 309 -3.75 0.98 8.49
C TYR A 309 -2.61 1.65 9.24
N ALA A 310 -1.57 2.10 8.54
CA ALA A 310 -0.39 2.72 9.13
C ALA A 310 -0.71 4.11 9.69
N GLU A 311 -1.49 4.90 8.96
CA GLU A 311 -2.03 6.18 9.40
C GLU A 311 -2.85 6.00 10.68
N THR A 312 -3.81 5.07 10.66
CA THR A 312 -4.65 4.78 11.82
C THR A 312 -3.82 4.27 13.01
N ALA A 313 -2.80 3.44 12.77
CA ALA A 313 -1.91 2.96 13.82
C ALA A 313 -1.09 4.10 14.45
N ALA A 314 -0.58 5.03 13.64
CA ALA A 314 0.15 6.20 14.12
C ALA A 314 -0.75 7.12 14.96
N PHE A 315 -1.99 7.35 14.51
CA PHE A 315 -3.02 8.08 15.25
C PHE A 315 -3.31 7.42 16.61
N LEU A 316 -3.57 6.11 16.64
CA LEU A 316 -3.86 5.37 17.87
C LEU A 316 -2.69 5.38 18.85
N ARG A 317 -1.45 5.31 18.37
CA ARG A 317 -0.25 5.47 19.20
C ARG A 317 -0.18 6.86 19.83
N ALA A 318 -0.56 7.91 19.09
CA ALA A 318 -0.59 9.27 19.64
C ALA A 318 -1.64 9.39 20.75
N LEU A 319 -2.83 8.82 20.56
CA LEU A 319 -3.84 8.77 21.63
C LEU A 319 -3.31 8.05 22.88
N LYS A 320 -2.67 6.89 22.70
CA LYS A 320 -2.04 6.13 23.80
C LYS A 320 -0.95 6.95 24.50
N ALA A 321 -0.10 7.64 23.75
CA ALA A 321 0.95 8.50 24.29
C ALA A 321 0.39 9.69 25.09
N SER A 322 -0.78 10.21 24.70
CA SER A 322 -1.54 11.21 25.45
C SER A 322 -2.27 10.66 26.68
N GLY A 323 -2.08 9.38 27.04
CA GLY A 323 -2.69 8.74 28.20
C GLY A 323 -4.11 8.20 27.99
N ILE A 324 -4.63 8.23 26.75
CA ILE A 324 -5.96 7.69 26.44
C ILE A 324 -5.92 6.16 26.46
N ASN A 325 -6.83 5.56 27.22
CA ASN A 325 -6.92 4.11 27.33
C ASN A 325 -7.60 3.50 26.08
N LEU A 326 -6.77 3.03 25.15
CA LEU A 326 -7.24 2.40 23.91
C LEU A 326 -8.17 1.20 24.14
N ARG A 327 -8.03 0.43 25.23
CA ARG A 327 -8.93 -0.71 25.50
C ARG A 327 -10.36 -0.25 25.80
N ASN A 328 -10.50 0.86 26.51
CA ASN A 328 -11.81 1.44 26.80
C ASN A 328 -12.41 2.08 25.54
N LEU A 329 -11.58 2.77 24.76
CA LEU A 329 -11.98 3.39 23.49
C LEU A 329 -12.55 2.37 22.50
N VAL A 330 -11.96 1.17 22.42
CA VAL A 330 -12.39 0.10 21.50
C VAL A 330 -13.71 -0.54 21.87
N ARG A 331 -14.13 -0.55 23.14
CA ARG A 331 -15.44 -1.11 23.52
C ARG A 331 -16.59 -0.38 22.81
N GLY A 332 -16.44 0.91 22.52
CA GLY A 332 -17.40 1.68 21.70
C GLY A 332 -17.37 1.34 20.20
N VAL A 333 -16.29 0.73 19.72
CA VAL A 333 -16.08 0.33 18.32
C VAL A 333 -16.58 -1.09 18.04
N GLU A 334 -16.51 -1.99 19.03
CA GLU A 334 -16.82 -3.43 18.87
C GLU A 334 -18.30 -3.77 18.70
N ALA A 335 -19.20 -2.89 19.13
CA ALA A 335 -20.64 -3.09 19.04
C ALA A 335 -21.16 -3.20 17.58
N SER A 336 -20.31 -3.02 16.58
CA SER A 336 -20.65 -2.93 15.15
C SER A 336 -19.95 -3.94 14.23
N SER A 337 -19.30 -5.01 14.75
CA SER A 337 -18.45 -5.88 13.93
C SER A 337 -18.89 -7.35 13.80
N ASP A 338 -18.96 -7.85 12.56
CA ASP A 338 -19.17 -9.26 12.19
C ASP A 338 -17.89 -10.13 12.28
N ARG A 339 -18.06 -11.45 12.24
CA ARG A 339 -17.03 -12.50 12.50
C ARG A 339 -15.95 -12.66 11.41
N PRO A 340 -14.78 -13.27 11.73
CA PRO A 340 -13.66 -13.44 10.80
C PRO A 340 -13.76 -14.66 9.89
N THR A 341 -13.18 -14.56 8.69
CA THR A 341 -12.67 -15.69 7.92
C THR A 341 -11.30 -15.31 7.38
N ALA A 342 -10.23 -15.79 8.02
CA ALA A 342 -8.89 -15.74 7.43
C ALA A 342 -8.71 -16.98 6.54
N GLY A 343 -8.43 -16.77 5.26
CA GLY A 343 -8.08 -17.83 4.31
C GLY A 343 -6.60 -18.21 4.40
N LYS A 344 -6.15 -19.07 3.49
CA LYS A 344 -4.71 -19.23 3.22
C LYS A 344 -4.26 -18.03 2.38
N LEU A 345 -2.99 -17.63 2.51
CA LEU A 345 -2.45 -16.46 1.79
C LEU A 345 -2.67 -16.52 0.26
N ASP A 346 -2.54 -17.70 -0.36
CA ASP A 346 -2.82 -17.88 -1.80
C ASP A 346 -4.31 -17.65 -2.13
N ASP A 347 -5.21 -18.06 -1.23
CA ASP A 347 -6.65 -17.85 -1.38
C ASP A 347 -7.00 -16.37 -1.23
N ASP A 348 -6.41 -15.70 -0.23
CA ASP A 348 -6.58 -14.26 0.00
C ASP A 348 -6.05 -13.45 -1.20
N TRP A 349 -4.90 -13.84 -1.76
CA TRP A 349 -4.34 -13.22 -2.97
C TRP A 349 -5.23 -13.42 -4.19
N ARG A 350 -5.71 -14.65 -4.43
CA ARG A 350 -6.67 -14.95 -5.50
C ARG A 350 -7.97 -14.16 -5.35
N ALA A 351 -8.50 -14.07 -4.13
CA ALA A 351 -9.70 -13.31 -3.84
C ALA A 351 -9.49 -11.83 -4.15
N TYR A 352 -8.38 -11.24 -3.73
CA TYR A 352 -8.01 -9.86 -4.07
C TYR A 352 -7.90 -9.64 -5.59
N LEU A 353 -7.19 -10.52 -6.30
CA LEU A 353 -7.05 -10.41 -7.76
C LEU A 353 -8.41 -10.51 -8.47
N SER A 354 -9.28 -11.41 -8.02
CA SER A 354 -10.64 -11.53 -8.53
C SER A 354 -11.48 -10.29 -8.26
N GLU A 355 -11.34 -9.67 -7.08
CA GLU A 355 -12.04 -8.46 -6.69
C GLU A 355 -11.64 -7.28 -7.59
N ILE A 356 -10.34 -7.00 -7.73
CA ILE A 356 -9.89 -5.88 -8.57
C ILE A 356 -10.22 -6.11 -10.05
N GLN A 357 -10.22 -7.38 -10.49
CA GLN A 357 -10.65 -7.75 -11.83
C GLN A 357 -12.15 -7.48 -12.04
N ALA A 358 -13.01 -7.91 -11.13
CA ALA A 358 -14.45 -7.66 -11.19
C ALA A 358 -14.78 -6.17 -11.17
N ALA A 359 -13.99 -5.37 -10.42
CA ALA A 359 -14.13 -3.92 -10.34
C ALA A 359 -13.49 -3.16 -11.53
N ASN A 360 -12.87 -3.86 -12.49
CA ASN A 360 -12.07 -3.25 -13.57
C ASN A 360 -10.97 -2.29 -13.04
N ALA A 361 -10.44 -2.57 -11.85
CA ALA A 361 -9.47 -1.76 -11.12
C ALA A 361 -8.02 -2.25 -11.31
N TYR A 362 -7.69 -2.69 -12.52
CA TYR A 362 -6.38 -3.28 -12.86
C TYR A 362 -5.66 -2.52 -13.98
N GLY A 363 -5.81 -1.19 -14.03
CA GLY A 363 -5.21 -0.35 -15.08
C GLY A 363 -3.69 -0.42 -15.22
N ASN A 364 -2.98 -0.90 -14.19
CA ASN A 364 -1.54 -1.14 -14.23
C ASN A 364 -1.14 -2.56 -14.66
N TRP A 365 -2.11 -3.41 -15.02
CA TRP A 365 -1.88 -4.79 -15.42
C TRP A 365 -2.03 -4.95 -16.94
N SER A 366 -1.26 -5.87 -17.53
CA SER A 366 -1.27 -6.13 -18.98
C SER A 366 -2.51 -6.89 -19.46
N ALA A 367 -3.16 -7.60 -18.56
CA ALA A 367 -4.36 -8.40 -18.76
C ALA A 367 -5.06 -8.60 -17.41
N PRO A 368 -6.27 -9.20 -17.38
CA PRO A 368 -6.97 -9.45 -16.12
C PRO A 368 -6.09 -10.27 -15.15
N PRO A 369 -5.82 -9.76 -13.93
CA PRO A 369 -4.70 -10.24 -13.12
C PRO A 369 -4.96 -11.61 -12.49
N TYR A 370 -6.21 -11.95 -12.18
CA TYR A 370 -6.56 -13.29 -11.69
C TYR A 370 -6.28 -14.36 -12.75
N ASP A 371 -6.56 -14.05 -14.01
CA ASP A 371 -6.33 -14.96 -15.13
C ASP A 371 -4.84 -15.17 -15.37
N LEU A 372 -4.03 -14.10 -15.34
CA LEU A 372 -2.58 -14.14 -15.43
C LEU A 372 -1.96 -15.02 -14.32
N TYR A 373 -2.37 -14.80 -13.08
CA TYR A 373 -1.90 -15.57 -11.92
C TYR A 373 -2.27 -17.04 -12.02
N SER A 374 -3.53 -17.32 -12.38
CA SER A 374 -4.05 -18.69 -12.54
C SER A 374 -3.34 -19.45 -13.66
N ALA A 375 -3.07 -18.80 -14.79
CA ALA A 375 -2.34 -19.40 -15.90
C ALA A 375 -0.92 -19.80 -15.49
N ARG A 376 -0.19 -18.93 -14.77
CA ARG A 376 1.16 -19.24 -14.26
C ARG A 376 1.15 -20.46 -13.35
N LYS A 377 0.24 -20.51 -12.38
CA LYS A 377 0.17 -21.61 -11.41
C LYS A 377 -0.17 -22.95 -12.06
N ARG A 378 -0.84 -22.97 -13.22
CA ARG A 378 -1.05 -24.20 -14.01
C ARG A 378 0.22 -24.67 -14.72
N ILE A 379 1.12 -23.76 -15.11
CA ILE A 379 2.35 -24.06 -15.84
C ILE A 379 3.50 -24.47 -14.90
N ALA A 380 3.57 -23.90 -13.70
CA ALA A 380 4.66 -24.13 -12.75
C ALA A 380 4.91 -25.63 -12.41
N PRO A 381 3.89 -26.49 -12.20
CA PRO A 381 4.09 -27.92 -11.95
C PRO A 381 4.75 -28.66 -13.14
N ALA A 382 4.43 -28.27 -14.38
CA ALA A 382 4.97 -28.90 -15.60
C ALA A 382 6.45 -28.54 -15.83
N GLN A 383 6.89 -27.34 -15.41
CA GLN A 383 8.28 -26.92 -15.50
C GLN A 383 9.17 -27.51 -14.38
N GLN A 384 8.60 -27.76 -13.19
CA GLN A 384 9.31 -28.46 -12.11
C GLN A 384 9.53 -29.95 -12.43
N GLN A 385 8.55 -30.63 -13.04
CA GLN A 385 8.73 -32.03 -13.47
C GLN A 385 9.73 -32.19 -14.63
N SER A 386 9.76 -31.26 -15.59
CA SER A 386 10.72 -31.29 -16.70
C SER A 386 12.15 -30.92 -16.29
N ARG A 387 12.33 -30.08 -15.25
CA ARG A 387 13.66 -29.82 -14.65
C ARG A 387 14.19 -30.98 -13.80
N LEU A 388 13.30 -31.78 -13.19
CA LEU A 388 13.69 -33.00 -12.47
C LEU A 388 13.89 -34.22 -13.40
N ALA A 389 13.34 -34.18 -14.62
CA ALA A 389 13.40 -35.31 -15.56
C ALA A 389 14.67 -35.39 -16.42
N CYS A 390 15.64 -34.46 -16.32
CA CYS A 390 16.89 -34.61 -17.09
C CYS A 390 18.14 -33.98 -16.46
N PRO A 391 18.90 -34.76 -15.66
CA PRO A 391 20.34 -34.58 -15.50
C PRO A 391 21.18 -35.64 -16.25
N ALA A 392 20.56 -36.70 -16.79
CA ALA A 392 21.29 -37.90 -17.22
C ALA A 392 21.91 -37.85 -18.63
N GLN A 393 21.55 -36.88 -19.50
CA GLN A 393 22.02 -36.90 -20.90
C GLN A 393 23.10 -35.87 -21.26
N ARG A 394 23.51 -34.97 -20.37
CA ARG A 394 24.59 -34.01 -20.67
C ARG A 394 26.01 -34.48 -20.35
N VAL A 395 26.18 -35.63 -19.68
CA VAL A 395 27.51 -36.14 -19.32
C VAL A 395 28.04 -37.18 -20.33
N GLN A 396 27.19 -37.73 -21.22
CA GLN A 396 27.62 -38.76 -22.19
C GLN A 396 28.06 -38.24 -23.56
N GLN A 397 27.92 -36.95 -23.88
CA GLN A 397 28.40 -36.39 -25.15
C GLN A 397 29.76 -35.67 -25.05
N ALA A 398 30.37 -35.59 -23.87
CA ALA A 398 31.74 -35.10 -23.70
C ALA A 398 32.81 -36.23 -23.69
N ASN A 399 32.38 -37.50 -23.68
CA ASN A 399 33.26 -38.66 -23.64
C ASN A 399 32.84 -39.71 -24.68
N CYS A 400 32.82 -39.33 -25.95
CA CYS A 400 32.95 -40.28 -27.06
C CYS A 400 33.89 -39.65 -28.09
N ASN A 401 34.95 -40.41 -28.40
CA ASN A 401 36.01 -40.13 -29.37
C ASN A 401 35.52 -39.67 -30.74
#